data_AF-A0A1D8GHN0-F1
#
_entry.id   AF-A0A1D8GHN0-F1
#
_cell.length_a   1.000
_cell.length_b   1.000
_cell.length_c   1.000
_cell.angle_alpha   90.00
_cell.angle_beta   90.00
_cell.angle_gamma   90.00
#
_symmetry.space_group_name_H-M   'P 1'
#
loop_
_entity.id
_entity.type
_entity.pdbx_description
1 polymer ?
#
loop_
_entity_poly.entity_id
_entity_poly.type
_entity_poly.pdbx_seq_one_letter_code
_entity_poly.pdbx_strand_id
1 'polypeptide(L)'
;MDNQRVLTTGSYFWMLTKIFFRSLVAYYFQRDDNRLEELYYETLDLHEQYIDIYCDEEDKEERLKEKVYEMLELILLKEQKDILHMKGSGKTFRGLKLRENIIHDIYVELWLLGQNLWIYTFGGRDQQENILPFDIENPYLLRIDQVYHCLKGQRVPGLLSMLYEKEKENKK
;
A
#
# COMPACT_ATOMS: atom_id res chain seq x y z
N MET A 1 21.56 7.57 -18.59
CA MET A 1 21.94 7.61 -17.17
C MET A 1 21.29 8.85 -16.61
N ASP A 2 20.07 8.70 -16.10
CA ASP A 2 19.32 9.82 -15.56
C ASP A 2 19.92 10.25 -14.22
N ASN A 3 20.25 11.54 -14.12
CA ASN A 3 20.63 12.20 -12.89
C ASN A 3 19.45 12.14 -11.90
N GLN A 4 19.34 11.07 -11.12
CA GLN A 4 18.54 11.08 -9.90
C GLN A 4 19.15 12.13 -8.98
N ARG A 5 18.53 13.32 -8.92
CA ARG A 5 18.88 14.34 -7.92
C ARG A 5 18.69 13.71 -6.55
N VAL A 6 19.80 13.47 -5.85
CA VAL A 6 19.78 12.99 -4.47
C VAL A 6 18.94 13.96 -3.64
N LEU A 7 17.87 13.44 -3.03
CA LEU A 7 16.99 14.24 -2.19
C LEU A 7 17.79 14.71 -0.97
N THR A 8 17.87 16.03 -0.81
CA THR A 8 18.40 16.69 0.40
C THR A 8 17.24 17.08 1.34
N THR A 9 17.49 17.27 2.63
CA THR A 9 16.49 17.81 3.57
C THR A 9 15.91 19.16 3.08
N GLY A 10 16.76 20.02 2.53
CA GLY A 10 16.34 21.30 1.95
C GLY A 10 15.45 21.14 0.72
N SER A 11 15.81 20.24 -0.21
CA SER A 11 14.97 19.96 -1.38
C SER A 11 13.66 19.26 -1.01
N TYR A 12 13.68 18.39 0.00
CA TYR A 12 12.48 17.74 0.53
C TYR A 12 11.48 18.77 1.09
N PHE A 13 11.95 19.66 1.97
CA PHE A 13 11.10 20.74 2.51
C PHE A 13 10.54 21.65 1.42
N TRP A 14 11.37 22.00 0.43
CA TRP A 14 10.93 22.81 -0.70
C TRP A 14 9.88 22.10 -1.57
N MET A 15 10.06 20.80 -1.83
CA MET A 15 9.09 19.99 -2.59
C MET A 15 7.76 19.87 -1.83
N LEU A 16 7.79 19.59 -0.53
CA LEU A 16 6.58 19.57 0.31
C LEU A 16 5.86 20.92 0.28
N THR A 17 6.59 22.02 0.40
CA THR A 17 6.01 23.37 0.34
C THR A 17 5.32 23.62 -1.01
N LYS A 18 5.94 23.19 -2.12
CA LYS A 18 5.33 23.29 -3.45
C LYS A 18 4.08 22.44 -3.58
N ILE A 19 4.10 21.21 -3.07
CA ILE A 19 2.93 20.33 -3.09
C ILE A 19 1.80 20.97 -2.28
N PHE A 20 2.09 21.48 -1.07
CA PHE A 20 1.12 22.17 -0.22
C PHE A 20 0.41 23.32 -0.95
N PHE A 21 1.15 24.22 -1.59
CA PHE A 21 0.53 25.31 -2.35
C PHE A 21 -0.27 24.82 -3.56
N ARG A 22 0.20 23.78 -4.26
CA ARG A 22 -0.57 23.13 -5.34
C ARG A 22 -1.87 22.53 -4.81
N SER A 23 -1.86 21.93 -3.63
CA SER A 23 -3.05 21.37 -2.98
C SER A 23 -4.04 22.47 -2.58
N LEU A 24 -3.55 23.60 -2.04
CA LEU A 24 -4.40 24.76 -1.77
C LEU A 24 -5.08 25.30 -3.02
N VAL A 25 -4.34 25.39 -4.14
CA VAL A 25 -4.89 25.83 -5.43
C VAL A 25 -5.95 24.85 -5.93
N ALA A 26 -5.63 23.56 -5.93
CA ALA A 26 -6.55 22.51 -6.36
C ALA A 26 -7.84 22.49 -5.52
N TYR A 27 -7.72 22.61 -4.19
CA TYR A 27 -8.86 22.58 -3.28
C TYR A 27 -9.72 23.85 -3.33
N TYR A 28 -9.12 25.03 -3.12
CA TYR A 28 -9.89 26.27 -2.94
C TYR A 28 -10.33 26.91 -4.25
N PHE A 29 -9.51 26.83 -5.30
CA PHE A 29 -9.75 27.58 -6.55
C PHE A 29 -10.31 26.71 -7.67
N GLN A 30 -9.91 25.43 -7.74
CA GLN A 30 -10.29 24.54 -8.84
C GLN A 30 -11.33 23.49 -8.45
N ARG A 31 -11.40 23.12 -7.15
CA ARG A 31 -12.19 21.98 -6.65
C ARG A 31 -11.93 20.71 -7.46
N ASP A 32 -10.65 20.45 -7.73
CA ASP A 32 -10.21 19.34 -8.55
C ASP A 32 -9.74 18.18 -7.67
N ASP A 33 -10.65 17.25 -7.39
CA ASP A 33 -10.40 16.10 -6.52
C ASP A 33 -9.35 15.14 -7.11
N ASN A 34 -9.32 14.98 -8.44
CA ASN A 34 -8.32 14.15 -9.11
C ASN A 34 -6.92 14.76 -8.90
N ARG A 35 -6.81 16.08 -9.02
CA ARG A 35 -5.55 16.77 -8.79
C ARG A 35 -5.09 16.67 -7.33
N LEU A 36 -6.03 16.71 -6.37
CA LEU A 36 -5.71 16.51 -4.96
C LEU A 36 -5.19 15.09 -4.70
N GLU A 37 -5.78 14.08 -5.34
CA GLU A 37 -5.31 12.69 -5.24
C GLU A 37 -3.92 12.50 -5.85
N GLU A 38 -3.66 13.10 -7.02
CA GLU A 38 -2.31 13.11 -7.62
C GLU A 38 -1.27 13.72 -6.67
N LEU A 39 -1.59 14.86 -6.06
CA LEU A 39 -0.70 15.55 -5.12
C LEU A 39 -0.49 14.75 -3.84
N TYR A 40 -1.51 14.03 -3.39
CA TYR A 40 -1.40 13.11 -2.26
C TYR A 40 -0.45 11.95 -2.58
N TYR A 41 -0.57 11.31 -3.74
CA TYR A 41 0.38 10.27 -4.15
C TYR A 41 1.80 10.81 -4.36
N GLU A 42 1.94 12.03 -4.92
CA GLU A 42 3.23 12.73 -5.02
C GLU A 42 3.87 12.95 -3.63
N THR A 43 3.04 13.27 -2.62
CA THR A 43 3.48 13.43 -1.23
C THR A 43 3.95 12.12 -0.62
N LEU A 44 3.19 11.02 -0.81
CA LEU A 44 3.58 9.70 -0.33
C LEU A 44 4.92 9.24 -0.92
N ASP A 45 5.13 9.46 -2.22
CA ASP A 45 6.35 9.08 -2.92
C ASP A 45 7.56 9.90 -2.47
N LEU A 46 7.34 11.18 -2.12
CA LEU A 46 8.38 12.04 -1.55
C LEU A 46 8.74 11.60 -0.12
N HIS A 47 7.76 11.19 0.68
CA HIS A 47 8.00 10.65 2.03
C HIS A 47 8.77 9.33 2.01
N GLU A 48 8.41 8.41 1.12
CA GLU A 48 9.15 7.15 0.92
C GLU A 48 10.62 7.43 0.63
N GLN A 49 10.92 8.31 -0.32
CA GLN A 49 12.31 8.69 -0.64
C GLN A 49 13.04 9.31 0.56
N TYR A 50 12.34 10.11 1.36
CA TYR A 50 12.92 10.70 2.56
C TYR A 50 13.26 9.63 3.60
N ILE A 51 12.34 8.69 3.86
CA ILE A 51 12.54 7.57 4.79
C ILE A 51 13.75 6.75 4.35
N ASP A 52 13.85 6.41 3.06
CA ASP A 52 14.94 5.61 2.51
C ASP A 52 16.32 6.25 2.66
N ILE A 53 16.41 7.57 2.66
CA ILE A 53 17.69 8.30 2.71
C ILE A 53 18.10 8.66 4.13
N TYR A 54 17.13 8.92 5.02
CA TYR A 54 17.38 9.59 6.29
C TYR A 54 17.03 8.80 7.54
N CYS A 55 16.24 7.72 7.43
CA CYS A 55 15.91 6.86 8.57
C CYS A 55 16.90 5.69 8.66
N ASP A 56 17.21 5.25 9.88
CA ASP A 56 17.83 3.94 10.07
C ASP A 56 16.80 2.82 9.84
N GLU A 57 17.24 1.56 9.88
CA GLU A 57 16.39 0.42 9.54
C GLU A 57 15.20 0.24 10.50
N GLU A 58 15.39 0.53 11.80
CA GLU A 58 14.32 0.40 12.81
C GLU A 58 13.28 1.51 12.62
N ASP A 59 13.72 2.76 12.50
CA ASP A 59 12.85 3.89 12.21
C ASP A 59 12.12 3.71 10.86
N LYS A 60 12.82 3.20 9.85
CA LYS A 60 12.25 2.93 8.53
C LYS A 60 11.14 1.90 8.59
N GLU A 61 11.32 0.83 9.35
CA GLU A 61 10.30 -0.20 9.53
C GLU A 61 9.04 0.40 10.15
N GLU A 62 9.16 1.15 11.24
CA GLU A 62 8.02 1.80 11.91
C GLU A 62 7.30 2.80 11.00
N ARG A 63 8.04 3.63 10.26
CA ARG A 63 7.45 4.57 9.29
C ARG A 63 6.73 3.85 8.15
N LEU A 64 7.25 2.72 7.69
CA LEU A 64 6.61 1.93 6.65
C LEU A 64 5.33 1.25 7.17
N LYS A 65 5.28 0.82 8.44
CA LYS A 65 4.03 0.33 9.05
C LYS A 65 2.94 1.39 9.03
N GLU A 66 3.23 2.62 9.47
CA GLU A 66 2.30 3.76 9.41
C GLU A 66 1.76 3.94 7.97
N LYS A 67 2.65 3.90 6.98
CA LYS A 67 2.30 4.05 5.57
C LYS A 67 1.53 2.87 4.99
N VAL A 68 1.75 1.65 5.48
CA VAL A 68 0.96 0.48 5.11
C VAL A 68 -0.47 0.62 5.59
N TYR A 69 -0.70 1.06 6.84
CA TYR A 69 -2.06 1.34 7.33
C TYR A 69 -2.77 2.41 6.50
N GLU A 70 -2.10 3.55 6.27
CA GLU A 70 -2.64 4.64 5.46
C GLU A 70 -3.02 4.16 4.04
N MET A 71 -2.16 3.36 3.41
CA MET A 71 -2.43 2.79 2.09
C MET A 71 -3.55 1.75 2.12
N LEU A 72 -3.64 0.92 3.16
CA LEU A 72 -4.69 -0.10 3.28
C LEU A 72 -6.07 0.54 3.31
N GLU A 73 -6.26 1.63 4.04
CA GLU A 73 -7.54 2.35 4.08
C GLU A 73 -8.05 2.73 2.69
N LEU A 74 -7.14 3.16 1.81
CA LEU A 74 -7.46 3.50 0.42
C LEU A 74 -7.71 2.25 -0.43
N ILE A 75 -6.81 1.27 -0.37
CA ILE A 75 -6.90 0.06 -1.21
C ILE A 75 -8.13 -0.79 -0.85
N LEU A 76 -8.64 -0.69 0.38
CA LEU A 76 -9.89 -1.33 0.80
C LEU A 76 -11.12 -0.86 0.03
N LEU A 77 -11.08 0.32 -0.59
CA LEU A 77 -12.17 0.86 -1.41
C LEU A 77 -12.19 0.26 -2.83
N LYS A 78 -11.09 -0.37 -3.24
CA LYS A 78 -10.97 -1.01 -4.54
C LYS A 78 -11.80 -2.30 -4.58
N GLU A 79 -12.42 -2.56 -5.73
CA GLU A 79 -13.17 -3.80 -5.94
C GLU A 79 -12.25 -5.03 -5.79
N GLN A 80 -12.61 -5.93 -4.88
CA GLN A 80 -11.95 -7.20 -4.66
C GLN A 80 -12.50 -8.24 -5.66
N LYS A 81 -11.92 -8.29 -6.86
CA LYS A 81 -12.40 -9.13 -7.96
C LYS A 81 -11.62 -10.42 -8.17
N ASP A 82 -10.46 -10.56 -7.53
CA ASP A 82 -9.60 -11.73 -7.70
C ASP A 82 -10.14 -12.90 -6.86
N ILE A 83 -9.84 -14.12 -7.31
CA ILE A 83 -10.28 -15.34 -6.64
C ILE A 83 -9.06 -16.17 -6.27
N LEU A 84 -8.87 -16.38 -4.96
CA LEU A 84 -7.92 -17.34 -4.42
C LEU A 84 -8.56 -18.72 -4.40
N HIS A 85 -7.98 -19.66 -5.13
CA HIS A 85 -8.38 -21.06 -5.12
C HIS A 85 -7.41 -21.88 -4.28
N MET A 86 -7.87 -22.40 -3.15
CA MET A 86 -7.10 -23.34 -2.34
C MET A 86 -7.15 -24.73 -2.97
N LYS A 87 -6.01 -25.24 -3.42
CA LYS A 87 -5.84 -26.53 -4.09
C LYS A 87 -6.15 -27.73 -3.20
N GLY A 88 -5.74 -27.69 -1.93
CA GLY A 88 -5.91 -28.80 -0.99
C GLY A 88 -7.31 -28.88 -0.42
N SER A 89 -7.91 -27.74 -0.07
CA SER A 89 -9.24 -27.71 0.56
C SER A 89 -10.42 -27.50 -0.41
N GLY A 90 -10.17 -27.08 -1.65
CA GLY A 90 -11.20 -26.69 -2.62
C GLY A 90 -11.93 -25.38 -2.26
N LYS A 91 -11.54 -24.71 -1.18
CA LYS A 91 -12.13 -23.44 -0.76
C LYS A 91 -11.73 -22.32 -1.73
N THR A 92 -12.63 -21.35 -1.86
CA THR A 92 -12.39 -20.15 -2.66
C THR A 92 -12.61 -18.91 -1.82
N PHE A 93 -11.76 -17.90 -2.02
CA PHE A 93 -11.87 -16.60 -1.38
C PHE A 93 -11.87 -15.51 -2.43
N ARG A 94 -12.76 -14.54 -2.29
CA ARG A 94 -12.77 -13.34 -3.13
C ARG A 94 -11.94 -12.26 -2.44
N GLY A 95 -11.06 -11.62 -3.19
CA GLY A 95 -10.06 -10.71 -2.64
C GLY A 95 -9.38 -9.85 -3.69
N LEU A 96 -8.28 -9.24 -3.28
CA LEU A 96 -7.31 -8.60 -4.16
C LEU A 96 -5.95 -9.27 -3.94
N LYS A 97 -5.38 -9.86 -5.00
CA LYS A 97 -4.04 -10.43 -4.93
C LYS A 97 -3.03 -9.29 -5.00
N LEU A 98 -2.21 -9.15 -3.96
CA LEU A 98 -1.24 -8.07 -3.85
C LEU A 98 0.14 -8.49 -4.35
N ARG A 99 0.55 -9.72 -4.04
CA ARG A 99 1.88 -10.23 -4.36
C ARG A 99 1.86 -11.73 -4.53
N GLU A 100 2.77 -12.23 -5.36
CA GLU A 100 3.22 -13.62 -5.35
C GLU A 100 4.73 -13.67 -5.18
N ASN A 101 5.21 -14.71 -4.48
CA ASN A 101 6.60 -14.95 -4.24
C ASN A 101 6.87 -16.46 -4.15
N ILE A 102 8.11 -16.87 -4.42
CA ILE A 102 8.57 -18.25 -4.23
C ILE A 102 9.76 -18.20 -3.27
N ILE A 103 9.62 -18.84 -2.12
CA ILE A 103 10.67 -18.98 -1.11
C ILE A 103 11.04 -20.45 -1.05
N HIS A 104 12.17 -20.82 -1.66
CA HIS A 104 12.58 -22.22 -1.84
C HIS A 104 11.51 -23.02 -2.62
N ASP A 105 10.87 -23.99 -1.99
CA ASP A 105 9.79 -24.82 -2.55
C ASP A 105 8.39 -24.44 -2.04
N ILE A 106 8.29 -23.28 -1.37
CA ILE A 106 7.04 -22.72 -0.86
C ILE A 106 6.60 -21.57 -1.76
N TYR A 107 5.40 -21.71 -2.34
CA TYR A 107 4.71 -20.62 -3.00
C TYR A 107 3.97 -19.78 -1.95
N VAL A 108 4.17 -18.47 -1.99
CA VAL A 108 3.62 -17.51 -1.02
C VAL A 108 2.87 -16.43 -1.78
N GLU A 109 1.64 -16.13 -1.38
CA GLU A 109 0.86 -15.01 -1.91
C GLU A 109 0.39 -14.09 -0.78
N LEU A 110 0.42 -12.80 -1.02
CA LEU A 110 -0.20 -11.80 -0.15
C LEU A 110 -1.55 -11.39 -0.75
N TRP A 111 -2.58 -11.44 0.07
CA TRP A 111 -3.96 -11.12 -0.30
C TRP A 111 -4.56 -10.09 0.64
N LEU A 112 -5.38 -9.21 0.09
CA LEU A 112 -6.35 -8.43 0.85
C LEU A 112 -7.70 -9.15 0.73
N LEU A 113 -8.18 -9.73 1.84
CA LEU A 113 -9.47 -10.43 1.91
C LEU A 113 -10.38 -9.71 2.90
N GLY A 114 -11.49 -9.16 2.42
CA GLY A 114 -12.36 -8.34 3.26
C GLY A 114 -11.61 -7.11 3.75
N GLN A 115 -11.41 -6.98 5.06
CA GLN A 115 -10.71 -5.85 5.67
C GLN A 115 -9.26 -6.11 6.07
N ASN A 116 -8.77 -7.35 5.89
CA ASN A 116 -7.50 -7.79 6.47
C ASN A 116 -6.54 -8.34 5.42
N LEU A 117 -5.25 -8.24 5.71
CA LEU A 117 -4.20 -8.90 4.94
C LEU A 117 -4.05 -10.37 5.36
N TRP A 118 -3.82 -11.23 4.36
CA TRP A 118 -3.65 -12.66 4.54
C TRP A 118 -2.47 -13.16 3.71
N ILE A 119 -1.70 -14.09 4.27
CA ILE A 119 -0.71 -14.86 3.54
C ILE A 119 -1.29 -16.23 3.22
N TYR A 120 -1.31 -16.56 1.95
CA TYR A 120 -1.53 -17.91 1.46
C TYR A 120 -0.18 -18.58 1.20
N THR A 121 0.02 -19.80 1.69
CA THR A 121 1.21 -20.61 1.43
C THR A 121 0.85 -21.98 0.87
N PHE A 122 1.64 -22.45 -0.09
CA PHE A 122 1.53 -23.79 -0.67
C PHE A 122 2.93 -24.40 -0.84
N GLY A 123 3.22 -25.44 -0.06
CA GLY A 123 4.47 -26.20 -0.13
C GLY A 123 4.43 -27.29 -1.19
N GLY A 124 5.40 -27.30 -2.10
CA GLY A 124 5.42 -28.26 -3.21
C GLY A 124 5.69 -29.71 -2.80
N ARG A 125 6.53 -29.95 -1.78
CA ARG A 125 6.92 -31.32 -1.35
C ARG A 125 5.91 -31.98 -0.44
N ASP A 126 5.43 -31.27 0.57
CA ASP A 126 4.52 -31.82 1.58
C ASP A 126 3.04 -31.56 1.26
N GLN A 127 2.77 -30.86 0.13
CA GLN A 127 1.44 -30.37 -0.27
C GLN A 127 0.72 -29.60 0.84
N GLN A 128 1.48 -29.05 1.79
CA GLN A 128 0.93 -28.32 2.90
C GLN A 128 0.43 -26.97 2.40
N GLU A 129 -0.84 -26.71 2.67
CA GLU A 129 -1.54 -25.52 2.22
C GLU A 129 -2.12 -24.79 3.43
N ASN A 130 -1.81 -23.50 3.58
CA ASN A 130 -2.30 -22.69 4.69
C ASN A 130 -2.72 -21.31 4.20
N ILE A 131 -3.67 -20.71 4.92
CA ILE A 131 -3.97 -19.28 4.83
C ILE A 131 -3.97 -18.72 6.26
N LEU A 132 -3.19 -17.67 6.47
CA LEU A 132 -2.93 -17.10 7.80
C LEU A 132 -3.07 -15.58 7.74
N PRO A 133 -3.57 -14.93 8.80
CA PRO A 133 -3.60 -13.46 8.83
C PRO A 133 -2.17 -12.93 8.78
N PHE A 134 -1.97 -11.83 8.07
CA PHE A 134 -0.70 -11.10 8.06
C PHE A 134 -0.74 -10.01 9.13
N ASP A 135 0.20 -10.07 10.07
CA ASP A 135 0.36 -9.04 11.09
C ASP A 135 1.36 -7.98 10.60
N ILE A 136 0.91 -6.73 10.54
CA ILE A 136 1.71 -5.58 10.12
C ILE A 136 2.73 -5.22 11.21
N GLU A 137 2.36 -5.42 12.48
CA GLU A 137 3.23 -5.11 13.61
C GLU A 137 4.40 -6.09 13.71
N ASN A 138 4.16 -7.35 13.31
CA ASN A 138 5.14 -8.42 13.32
C ASN A 138 5.17 -9.17 11.97
N PRO A 139 5.74 -8.57 10.91
CA PRO A 139 5.78 -9.17 9.58
C PRO A 139 6.49 -10.53 9.58
N TYR A 140 5.89 -11.52 8.94
CA TYR A 140 6.51 -12.84 8.72
C TYR A 140 6.42 -13.23 7.25
N LEU A 141 7.43 -13.95 6.74
CA LEU A 141 7.62 -14.36 5.34
C LEU A 141 7.75 -13.23 4.30
N LEU A 142 7.10 -12.10 4.53
CA LEU A 142 7.14 -10.89 3.73
C LEU A 142 7.53 -9.73 4.62
N ARG A 143 8.46 -8.91 4.14
CA ARG A 143 8.91 -7.71 4.84
C ARG A 143 7.94 -6.54 4.62
N ILE A 144 7.90 -5.58 5.55
CA ILE A 144 6.97 -4.46 5.47
C ILE A 144 7.20 -3.57 4.24
N ASP A 145 8.46 -3.39 3.80
CA ASP A 145 8.82 -2.66 2.58
C ASP A 145 8.14 -3.27 1.35
N GLN A 146 8.17 -4.59 1.25
CA GLN A 146 7.53 -5.33 0.17
C GLN A 146 6.02 -5.14 0.19
N VAL A 147 5.40 -5.19 1.38
CA VAL A 147 3.95 -4.96 1.55
C VAL A 147 3.57 -3.55 1.11
N TYR A 148 4.31 -2.55 1.57
CA TYR A 148 4.11 -1.15 1.20
C TYR A 148 4.16 -0.95 -0.32
N HIS A 149 5.21 -1.44 -0.99
CA HIS A 149 5.33 -1.32 -2.44
C HIS A 149 4.22 -2.06 -3.20
N CYS A 150 3.75 -3.20 -2.68
CA CYS A 150 2.63 -3.91 -3.30
C CYS A 150 1.34 -3.10 -3.21
N LEU A 151 1.03 -2.51 -2.05
CA LEU A 151 -0.13 -1.63 -1.88
C LEU A 151 -0.02 -0.36 -2.73
N LYS A 152 1.16 0.26 -2.77
CA LYS A 152 1.46 1.39 -3.65
C LYS A 152 1.20 1.04 -5.12
N GLY A 153 1.58 -0.16 -5.56
CA GLY A 153 1.29 -0.66 -6.91
C GLY A 153 -0.20 -0.85 -7.22
N GLN A 154 -1.07 -0.87 -6.20
CA GLN A 154 -2.52 -1.02 -6.38
C GLN A 154 -3.28 0.31 -6.49
N ARG A 155 -2.60 1.45 -6.32
CA ARG A 155 -3.19 2.80 -6.47
C ARG A 155 -3.90 2.94 -7.81
N VAL A 156 -5.10 3.50 -7.78
CA VAL A 156 -5.87 3.88 -8.97
C VAL A 156 -6.54 5.22 -8.70
N PRO A 157 -6.78 6.06 -9.72
CA PRO A 157 -7.53 7.30 -9.55
C PRO A 157 -8.93 7.07 -8.99
N GLY A 158 -9.41 7.99 -8.16
CA GLY A 158 -10.75 8.03 -7.57
C GLY A 158 -10.86 7.42 -6.18
N LEU A 159 -9.79 6.80 -5.63
CA LEU A 159 -9.87 6.13 -4.32
C LEU A 159 -10.07 7.14 -3.18
N LEU A 160 -9.41 8.29 -3.23
CA LEU A 160 -9.57 9.33 -2.23
C LEU A 160 -10.97 9.94 -2.25
N SER A 161 -11.55 10.17 -3.43
CA SER A 161 -12.94 10.63 -3.56
C SER A 161 -13.93 9.66 -2.91
N MET A 162 -13.74 8.35 -3.15
CA MET A 162 -14.56 7.31 -2.53
C MET A 162 -14.41 7.31 -0.99
N LEU A 163 -13.20 7.56 -0.48
CA LEU A 163 -12.98 7.65 0.97
C LEU A 163 -13.77 8.81 1.58
N TYR A 164 -13.71 9.99 0.96
CA TYR A 164 -14.46 11.17 1.42
C TYR A 164 -15.98 10.98 1.36
N GLU A 165 -16.50 10.28 0.36
CA GLU A 165 -17.92 9.96 0.27
C GLU A 165 -18.35 9.03 1.41
N LYS A 166 -17.60 7.96 1.65
CA LYS A 166 -17.84 7.01 2.75
C LYS A 166 -17.83 7.70 4.12
N GLU A 167 -16.91 8.64 4.35
CA GLU A 167 -16.88 9.41 5.60
C GLU A 167 -18.10 10.32 5.78
N LYS A 168 -18.63 10.90 4.70
CA LYS A 168 -19.84 11.73 4.76
C LYS A 168 -21.08 10.89 5.06
N GLU A 169 -21.14 9.66 4.56
CA GLU A 169 -22.22 8.72 4.84
C GLU A 169 -22.23 8.28 6.30
N ASN A 170 -21.06 7.98 6.88
CA ASN A 170 -20.94 7.57 8.28
C ASN A 170 -21.25 8.69 9.30
N LYS A 171 -21.34 9.94 8.86
CA LYS A 171 -21.66 11.12 9.71
C LYS A 171 -23.14 11.51 9.67
N LYS A 172 -23.98 10.78 8.92
CA LYS A 172 -25.44 10.97 8.86
C LYS A 172 -26.15 9.92 9.71
#